data_AF-Q7NU83-F1
#
_entry.id   AF-Q7NU83-F1
#
_cell.length_a   1.000
_cell.length_b   1.000
_cell.length_c   1.000
_cell.angle_alpha   90.00
_cell.angle_beta   90.00
_cell.angle_gamma   90.00
#
_symmetry.space_group_name_H-M   'P 1'
#
loop_
_entity.id
_entity.type
_entity.pdbx_description
1 polymer ?
#
loop_
_entity_poly.entity_id
_entity_poly.type
_entity_poly.pdbx_seq_one_letter_code
_entity_poly.pdbx_strand_id
1 'polypeptide(L)'
;MFCSPAQAGNRDYMGRHKMKLDDFNVVADLIGMKKRSREAVWLMEVEGMTGYFAAQQMDISESTVSRAHARFRRAVGKLNTLSGHLPLR
;
A
#
# COMPACT_ATOMS: atom_id res chain seq x y z
N MET A 1 21.59 20.84 20.87
CA MET A 1 20.29 20.24 21.24
C MET A 1 19.68 19.67 19.96
N PHE A 2 20.07 18.45 19.57
CA PHE A 2 19.49 17.75 18.42
C PHE A 2 18.64 16.62 19.01
N CYS A 3 17.33 16.80 19.04
CA CYS A 3 16.40 15.74 19.42
C CYS A 3 16.32 14.72 18.28
N SER A 4 16.87 13.53 18.50
CA SER A 4 16.28 12.31 17.93
C SER A 4 14.93 12.08 18.61
N PRO A 5 13.91 11.73 17.82
CA PRO A 5 13.22 10.48 18.14
C PRO A 5 12.73 9.73 16.88
N ALA A 6 12.40 8.44 17.06
CA ALA A 6 11.65 7.57 16.14
C ALA A 6 12.44 6.73 15.13
N GLN A 7 13.22 5.77 15.66
CA GLN A 7 13.49 4.50 14.97
C GLN A 7 13.03 3.30 15.81
N ALA A 8 11.99 3.48 16.61
CA ALA A 8 11.33 2.41 17.35
C ALA A 8 10.11 1.92 16.55
N GLY A 9 10.23 0.70 16.00
CA GLY A 9 9.11 -0.06 15.46
C GLY A 9 8.85 0.14 13.97
N ASN A 10 9.59 -0.60 13.12
CA ASN A 10 9.11 -0.92 11.77
C ASN A 10 9.79 -2.18 11.20
N ARG A 11 10.08 -3.16 12.06
CA ARG A 11 10.58 -4.47 11.62
C ARG A 11 9.48 -5.40 11.11
N ASP A 12 8.21 -4.99 11.21
CA ASP A 12 7.04 -5.76 10.76
C ASP A 12 6.64 -5.52 9.29
N TYR A 13 7.30 -4.60 8.56
CA TYR A 13 7.02 -4.36 7.13
C TYR A 13 7.79 -5.30 6.17
N MET A 14 8.39 -6.38 6.67
CA MET A 14 9.18 -7.34 5.89
C MET A 14 8.54 -8.74 5.87
N GLY A 15 7.21 -8.80 5.77
CA GLY A 15 6.48 -10.06 5.83
C GLY A 15 5.32 -10.12 4.85
N ARG A 16 5.58 -10.67 3.66
CA ARG A 16 4.59 -11.19 2.70
C ARG A 16 3.55 -10.19 2.19
N HIS A 17 3.60 -9.92 0.89
CA HIS A 17 2.57 -10.31 -0.08
C HIS A 17 3.03 -9.80 -1.45
N LYS A 18 3.63 -10.66 -2.28
CA LYS A 18 3.71 -10.37 -3.72
C LYS A 18 2.30 -10.50 -4.28
N MET A 19 1.51 -9.45 -4.13
CA MET A 19 0.18 -9.36 -4.74
C MET A 19 0.37 -9.45 -6.26
N LYS A 20 -0.43 -10.28 -6.94
CA LYS A 20 -0.36 -10.34 -8.39
C LYS A 20 -0.80 -9.00 -8.97
N LEU A 21 -0.21 -8.63 -10.11
CA LEU A 21 -0.49 -7.35 -10.76
C LEU A 21 -1.99 -7.18 -11.07
N ASP A 22 -2.64 -8.26 -11.48
CA ASP A 22 -4.08 -8.26 -11.79
C ASP A 22 -4.92 -7.95 -10.56
N ASP A 23 -4.64 -8.62 -9.43
CA ASP A 23 -5.35 -8.38 -8.17
C ASP A 23 -5.14 -6.93 -7.70
N PHE A 24 -3.91 -6.41 -7.80
CA PHE A 24 -3.60 -5.03 -7.45
C PHE A 24 -4.42 -4.04 -8.28
N ASN A 25 -4.49 -4.24 -9.59
CA ASN A 25 -5.23 -3.36 -10.49
C ASN A 25 -6.72 -3.35 -10.17
N VAL A 26 -7.32 -4.52 -9.90
CA VAL A 26 -8.72 -4.62 -9.48
C VAL A 26 -8.98 -3.78 -8.22
N VAL A 27 -8.15 -3.92 -7.19
CA VAL A 27 -8.32 -3.15 -5.95
C VAL A 27 -8.09 -1.65 -6.19
N ALA A 28 -7.08 -1.29 -6.98
CA ALA A 28 -6.76 0.08 -7.30
C ALA A 28 -7.87 0.81 -8.08
N ASP A 29 -8.52 0.10 -9.00
CA ASP A 29 -9.65 0.60 -9.77
C ASP A 29 -10.91 0.72 -8.89
N LEU A 30 -11.20 -0.28 -8.05
CA LEU A 30 -12.33 -0.26 -7.12
C LEU A 30 -12.29 0.94 -6.16
N ILE A 31 -11.10 1.36 -5.70
CA ILE A 31 -10.96 2.50 -4.79
C ILE A 31 -10.79 3.85 -5.51
N GLY A 32 -10.81 3.87 -6.84
CA GLY A 32 -10.65 5.07 -7.67
C GLY A 32 -9.30 5.75 -7.48
N MET A 33 -8.20 4.98 -7.46
CA MET A 33 -6.88 5.52 -7.18
C MET A 33 -6.29 6.28 -8.38
N LYS A 34 -5.79 7.51 -8.14
CA LYS A 34 -5.12 8.34 -9.16
C LYS A 34 -3.80 7.71 -9.60
N LYS A 35 -3.43 7.90 -10.88
CA LYS A 35 -2.27 7.27 -11.55
C LYS A 35 -0.95 7.32 -10.74
N ARG A 36 -0.50 8.51 -10.32
CA ARG A 36 0.75 8.64 -9.55
C ARG A 36 0.72 7.93 -8.19
N SER A 37 -0.39 8.04 -7.46
CA SER A 37 -0.54 7.35 -6.16
C SER A 37 -0.65 5.84 -6.35
N ARG A 38 -1.25 5.37 -7.44
CA ARG A 38 -1.32 3.96 -7.82
C ARG A 38 0.08 3.39 -8.06
N GLU A 39 0.90 4.06 -8.87
CA GLU A 39 2.28 3.65 -9.15
C GLU A 39 3.13 3.63 -7.88
N ALA A 40 2.99 4.63 -6.99
CA ALA A 40 3.68 4.62 -5.70
C ALA A 40 3.31 3.42 -4.81
N VAL A 41 2.02 3.10 -4.71
CA VAL A 41 1.55 1.94 -3.92
C VAL A 41 1.94 0.63 -4.59
N TRP A 42 2.00 0.58 -5.92
CA TRP A 42 2.50 -0.57 -6.67
C TRP A 42 3.98 -0.87 -6.34
N LEU A 43 4.82 0.16 -6.30
CA LEU A 43 6.22 0.00 -5.87
C LEU A 43 6.33 -0.57 -4.45
N MET A 44 5.38 -0.27 -3.58
CA MET A 44 5.38 -0.79 -2.22
C MET A 44 4.86 -2.24 -2.14
N GLU A 45 3.72 -2.54 -2.75
CA GLU A 45 3.03 -3.85 -2.59
C GLU A 45 3.55 -4.92 -3.56
N VAL A 46 4.07 -4.54 -4.74
CA VAL A 46 4.54 -5.48 -5.76
C VAL A 46 6.05 -5.58 -5.79
N GLU A 47 6.75 -4.44 -5.81
CA GLU A 47 8.22 -4.38 -5.87
C GLU A 47 8.87 -4.45 -4.46
N GLY A 48 8.11 -4.26 -3.39
CA GLY A 48 8.60 -4.33 -2.02
C GLY A 48 9.42 -3.12 -1.56
N MET A 49 9.29 -1.98 -2.23
CA MET A 49 9.96 -0.73 -1.84
C MET A 49 9.33 -0.14 -0.57
N THR A 50 10.14 0.63 0.17
CA THR A 50 9.61 1.42 1.29
C THR A 50 8.83 2.63 0.78
N GLY A 51 7.87 3.12 1.57
CA GLY A 51 7.08 4.30 1.22
C GLY A 51 7.91 5.56 0.97
N TYR A 52 9.03 5.72 1.68
CA TYR A 52 9.98 6.81 1.48
C TYR A 52 10.60 6.77 0.07
N PHE A 53 11.12 5.61 -0.36
CA PHE A 53 11.72 5.47 -1.69
C PHE A 53 10.68 5.58 -2.81
N ALA A 54 9.48 5.03 -2.61
CA ALA A 54 8.38 5.19 -3.55
C ALA A 54 7.96 6.66 -3.71
N ALA A 55 7.94 7.44 -2.62
CA ALA A 55 7.65 8.87 -2.66
C ALA A 55 8.70 9.66 -3.46
N GLN A 56 9.98 9.35 -3.26
CA GLN A 56 11.09 9.96 -4.00
C GLN A 56 11.00 9.66 -5.51
N GLN A 57 10.79 8.40 -5.90
CA GLN A 57 10.69 8.01 -7.31
C GLN A 57 9.49 8.65 -8.03
N MET A 58 8.38 8.79 -7.32
CA MET A 58 7.13 9.28 -7.90
C MET A 58 6.97 10.80 -7.83
N ASP A 59 7.95 11.51 -7.25
CA ASP A 59 7.93 12.96 -7.04
C ASP A 59 6.61 13.42 -6.36
N ILE A 60 6.26 12.75 -5.26
CA ILE A 60 5.09 13.08 -4.44
C ILE A 60 5.44 12.98 -2.95
N SER A 61 4.67 13.67 -2.10
CA SER A 61 4.97 13.68 -0.67
C SER A 61 4.76 12.31 -0.03
N GLU A 62 5.65 11.94 0.90
CA GLU A 62 5.56 10.70 1.67
C GLU A 62 4.21 10.57 2.40
N SER A 63 3.67 11.69 2.91
CA SER A 63 2.33 11.70 3.52
C SER A 63 1.22 11.31 2.54
N THR A 64 1.37 11.63 1.25
CA THR A 64 0.41 11.24 0.20
C THR A 64 0.52 9.76 -0.11
N VAL A 65 1.74 9.23 -0.20
CA VAL A 65 2.00 7.78 -0.37
C VAL A 65 1.44 6.99 0.81
N SER A 66 1.76 7.41 2.04
CA SER A 66 1.27 6.78 3.27
C SER A 66 -0.27 6.74 3.33
N ARG A 67 -0.95 7.84 3.02
CA ARG A 67 -2.43 7.87 2.96
C ARG A 67 -3.00 6.96 1.87
N ALA A 68 -2.38 6.96 0.68
CA ALA A 68 -2.82 6.09 -0.42
C ALA A 68 -2.64 4.61 -0.08
N HIS A 69 -1.50 4.25 0.49
CA HIS A 69 -1.19 2.90 0.97
C HIS A 69 -2.15 2.45 2.06
N ALA A 70 -2.41 3.28 3.07
CA ALA A 70 -3.38 2.97 4.13
C ALA A 70 -4.80 2.75 3.59
N ARG A 71 -5.24 3.55 2.61
CA ARG A 71 -6.54 3.35 1.92
C ARG A 71 -6.58 2.03 1.17
N PHE A 72 -5.51 1.70 0.44
CA PHE A 72 -5.39 0.45 -0.29
C PHE A 72 -5.47 -0.76 0.65
N ARG A 73 -4.67 -0.79 1.72
CA ARG A 73 -4.69 -1.87 2.73
C ARG A 73 -6.05 -2.04 3.40
N ARG A 74 -6.76 -0.94 3.69
CA ARG A 74 -8.13 -1.00 4.21
C ARG A 74 -9.12 -1.63 3.22
N ALA A 75 -8.97 -1.33 1.92
CA ALA A 75 -9.82 -1.91 0.90
C ALA A 75 -9.56 -3.42 0.74
N VAL A 76 -8.31 -3.84 0.70
CA VAL A 76 -7.92 -5.26 0.72
C VAL A 76 -8.52 -5.97 1.95
N GLY A 77 -8.40 -5.38 3.14
CA GLY A 77 -8.99 -5.93 4.36
C GLY A 77 -10.50 -6.14 4.24
N LYS A 78 -11.23 -5.14 3.73
CA LYS A 78 -12.68 -5.25 3.51
C LYS A 78 -13.05 -6.31 2.48
N LEU A 79 -12.31 -6.40 1.37
CA LEU A 79 -12.54 -7.42 0.35
C LEU A 79 -12.33 -8.83 0.91
N ASN A 80 -11.29 -9.02 1.72
CA ASN A 80 -11.03 -10.30 2.39
C ASN A 80 -12.10 -10.64 3.45
N THR A 81 -12.72 -9.66 4.08
CA THR A 81 -13.89 -9.91 4.95
C THR A 81 -15.12 -10.32 4.11
N LEU A 82 -15.36 -9.64 2.99
CA LEU A 82 -16.49 -9.93 2.10
C LEU A 82 -16.35 -11.29 1.41
N SER A 83 -15.14 -11.74 1.10
CA SER A 83 -14.91 -13.08 0.52
C SER A 83 -15.40 -14.21 1.42
N GLY A 84 -15.40 -14.04 2.75
CA GLY A 84 -15.98 -15.00 3.69
C GLY A 84 -17.51 -15.08 3.65
N HIS A 85 -18.18 -14.10 3.03
CA HIS A 85 -19.63 -14.05 2.89
C HIS A 85 -20.12 -14.30 1.47
N LEU A 86 -19.20 -14.42 0.50
CA LEU A 86 -19.55 -14.75 -0.87
C LEU A 86 -20.01 -16.23 -0.92
N PRO A 87 -21.20 -16.52 -1.48
CA PRO A 87 -21.69 -17.89 -1.65
C PRO A 87 -20.92 -18.56 -2.79
N LEU A 88 -19.63 -18.79 -2.58
CA LEU A 88 -18.81 -19.62 -3.46
C LEU A 88 -19.04 -21.06 -3.01
N ARG A 89 -20.00 -21.70 -3.69
CA ARG A 89 -20.23 -23.14 -3.68
C ARG A 89 -19.11 -23.87 -4.43
#